data_AF-A0A1W9WBR3-F1
#
_entry.id   AF-A0A1W9WBR3-F1
#
_cell.length_a   1.000
_cell.length_b   1.000
_cell.length_c   1.000
_cell.angle_alpha   90.00
_cell.angle_beta   90.00
_cell.angle_gamma   90.00
#
_symmetry.space_group_name_H-M   'P 1'
#
loop_
_entity.id
_entity.type
_entity.pdbx_description
1 polymer ?
#
loop_
_entity_poly.entity_id
_entity_poly.type
_entity_poly.pdbx_seq_one_letter_code
_entity_poly.pdbx_strand_id
1 'polypeptide(L)'
;MIAASYIFRFIRKGEIVLATNLSSVDAEIFEYYVKPGMKITKKPIKDLNFPTGAIIGGVVRGNESFITIGSTLIKPGDYAVVFSLPDAIHEVEVFFN
;
A
#
# COMPACT_ATOMS: atom_id res chain seq x y z
N MET A 1 2.45 6.04 32.31
CA MET A 1 3.20 5.00 31.58
C MET A 1 2.50 4.77 30.23
N ILE A 2 3.05 5.31 29.14
CA ILE A 2 2.52 5.18 27.77
C ILE A 2 3.47 4.26 27.00
N ALA A 3 3.55 2.99 27.41
CA ALA A 3 4.68 2.12 27.04
C ALA A 3 4.28 0.72 26.55
N ALA A 4 3.00 0.43 26.29
CA ALA A 4 2.62 -0.90 25.85
C ALA A 4 1.51 -0.88 24.80
N SER A 5 1.93 -1.17 23.57
CA SER A 5 1.32 -2.25 22.79
C SER A 5 -0.12 -2.06 22.30
N TYR A 6 -0.31 -1.14 21.36
CA TYR A 6 -1.49 -1.18 20.47
C TYR A 6 -1.13 -1.38 18.99
N ILE A 7 0.03 -1.99 18.70
CA ILE A 7 0.26 -2.58 17.38
C ILE A 7 -0.27 -4.01 17.44
N PHE A 8 -1.57 -4.15 17.24
CA PHE A 8 -2.25 -5.43 17.27
C PHE A 8 -3.28 -5.44 16.13
N ARG A 9 -3.09 -6.31 15.12
CA ARG A 9 -3.96 -7.46 14.79
C ARG A 9 -4.27 -7.71 13.30
N PHE A 10 -3.93 -8.94 12.93
CA PHE A 10 -4.72 -9.95 12.19
C PHE A 10 -4.87 -9.90 10.66
N ILE A 11 -4.67 -11.11 10.13
CA ILE A 11 -4.52 -11.55 8.75
C ILE A 11 -5.90 -11.85 8.15
N ARG A 12 -6.26 -11.18 7.05
CA ARG A 12 -7.18 -11.72 6.03
C ARG A 12 -6.35 -12.12 4.80
N LYS A 13 -6.83 -13.12 4.06
CA LYS A 13 -6.18 -13.70 2.89
C LYS A 13 -5.84 -12.60 1.86
N GLY A 14 -4.55 -12.33 1.69
CA GLY A 14 -4.00 -11.24 0.87
C GLY A 14 -3.22 -10.28 1.78
N GLU A 15 -1.90 -10.34 1.74
CA GLU A 15 -0.98 -9.74 2.72
C GLU A 15 -1.18 -8.24 2.94
N ILE A 16 -2.00 -7.87 3.94
CA ILE A 16 -2.12 -6.51 4.47
C ILE A 16 -1.38 -6.46 5.81
N VAL A 17 -0.37 -5.59 5.92
CA VAL A 17 0.47 -5.49 7.13
C VAL A 17 -0.08 -4.48 8.15
N LEU A 18 -0.91 -3.50 7.73
CA LEU A 18 -1.54 -2.53 8.64
C LEU A 18 -2.75 -1.86 7.98
N ALA A 19 -3.88 -1.75 8.71
CA ALA A 19 -4.98 -0.85 8.37
C ALA A 19 -5.29 0.10 9.53
N THR A 20 -5.29 1.41 9.25
CA THR A 20 -5.67 2.47 10.19
C THR A 20 -6.67 3.40 9.52
N ASN A 21 -7.75 3.71 10.25
CA ASN A 21 -8.74 4.69 9.85
C ASN A 21 -8.25 6.10 10.25
N LEU A 22 -8.10 7.00 9.27
CA LEU A 22 -7.83 8.41 9.57
C LEU A 22 -9.15 9.06 9.97
N SER A 23 -9.31 9.42 11.23
CA SER A 23 -10.56 9.92 11.84
C SER A 23 -11.13 11.25 11.28
N SER A 24 -10.64 11.73 10.13
CA SER A 24 -11.19 12.87 9.38
C SER A 24 -11.28 12.62 7.86
N VAL A 25 -10.97 11.40 7.40
CA VAL A 25 -10.99 10.99 5.99
C VAL A 25 -11.57 9.58 5.91
N ASP A 26 -12.56 9.35 5.04
CA ASP A 26 -13.13 8.02 4.77
C ASP A 26 -12.15 7.14 3.96
N ALA A 27 -10.89 7.06 4.38
CA ALA A 27 -9.83 6.30 3.73
C ALA A 27 -9.11 5.38 4.72
N GLU A 28 -8.77 4.20 4.24
CA GLU A 28 -7.98 3.19 4.94
C GLU A 28 -6.56 3.16 4.36
N ILE A 29 -5.58 3.00 5.25
CA ILE A 29 -4.19 2.81 4.86
C ILE A 29 -3.92 1.32 4.73
N PHE A 30 -3.18 0.89 3.72
CA PHE A 30 -2.72 -0.50 3.54
C PHE A 30 -1.22 -0.51 3.31
N GLU A 31 -0.52 -1.43 3.95
CA GLU A 31 0.87 -1.74 3.64
C GLU A 31 0.96 -3.09 2.92
N TYR A 32 1.47 -3.08 1.70
CA TYR A 32 1.63 -4.25 0.84
C TYR A 32 3.10 -4.61 0.68
N TYR A 33 3.43 -5.88 0.90
CA TYR A 33 4.73 -6.42 0.52
C TYR A 33 4.73 -6.82 -0.96
N VAL A 34 5.61 -6.21 -1.75
CA VAL A 34 5.62 -6.40 -3.19
C VAL A 34 6.43 -7.64 -3.57
N LYS A 35 5.76 -8.63 -4.16
CA LYS A 35 6.39 -9.85 -4.68
C LYS A 35 6.75 -9.74 -6.16
N PRO A 36 7.71 -10.55 -6.65
CA PRO A 36 7.96 -10.69 -8.07
C PRO A 36 6.69 -11.11 -8.82
N GLY A 37 6.44 -10.49 -9.97
CA GLY A 37 5.34 -10.87 -10.86
C GLY A 37 4.05 -10.08 -10.68
N MET A 38 3.84 -9.43 -9.52
CA MET A 38 2.68 -8.57 -9.25
C MET A 38 2.52 -7.47 -10.30
N LYS A 39 1.28 -7.10 -10.62
CA LYS A 39 0.96 -6.10 -11.65
C LYS A 39 1.58 -4.72 -11.35
N ILE A 40 1.70 -4.35 -10.07
CA ILE A 40 2.34 -3.10 -9.63
C ILE A 40 3.80 -2.98 -10.08
N THR A 41 4.49 -4.11 -10.32
CA THR A 41 5.92 -4.13 -10.71
C THR A 41 6.17 -3.95 -12.21
N LYS A 42 5.12 -3.92 -13.02
CA LYS A 42 5.24 -4.03 -14.49
C LYS A 42 5.58 -2.72 -15.18
N LYS A 43 5.16 -1.59 -14.62
CA LYS A 43 5.26 -0.26 -15.24
C LYS A 43 5.36 0.83 -14.16
N PRO A 44 5.85 2.03 -14.50
CA PRO A 44 5.76 3.19 -13.63
C PRO A 44 4.32 3.48 -13.19
N ILE A 45 4.13 4.05 -12.00
CA ILE A 45 2.79 4.28 -11.41
C ILE A 45 1.86 5.02 -12.36
N LYS A 46 2.34 6.05 -13.07
CA LYS A 46 1.53 6.84 -14.01
C LYS A 46 1.01 6.03 -15.21
N ASP A 47 1.69 4.93 -15.54
CA ASP A 47 1.36 4.05 -16.68
C ASP A 47 0.59 2.81 -16.22
N LEU A 48 0.39 2.67 -14.90
CA LEU A 48 -0.57 1.78 -14.29
C LEU A 48 -1.89 2.55 -14.20
N ASN A 49 -2.96 1.99 -14.75
CA ASN A 49 -4.32 2.52 -14.54
C ASN A 49 -4.75 2.26 -13.09
N PHE A 50 -4.05 2.88 -12.14
CA PHE A 50 -4.24 2.69 -10.71
C PHE A 50 -5.59 3.29 -10.28
N PRO A 51 -6.31 2.67 -9.34
CA PRO A 51 -7.68 3.10 -9.01
C PRO A 51 -7.73 4.55 -8.53
N THR A 52 -8.68 5.34 -9.03
CA THR A 52 -8.80 6.77 -8.70
C THR A 52 -9.14 7.03 -7.23
N GLY A 53 -9.79 6.06 -6.57
CA GLY A 53 -10.06 6.08 -5.14
C GLY A 53 -8.88 5.66 -4.26
N ALA A 54 -7.69 5.48 -4.85
CA ALA A 54 -6.50 5.06 -4.11
C ALA A 54 -5.24 5.82 -4.57
N ILE A 55 -4.30 5.99 -3.64
CA ILE A 55 -3.01 6.64 -3.90
C ILE A 55 -1.89 5.90 -3.17
N ILE A 56 -0.76 5.73 -3.85
CA ILE A 56 0.46 5.20 -3.25
C ILE A 56 1.19 6.37 -2.60
N GLY A 57 1.22 6.41 -1.26
CA GLY A 57 1.88 7.49 -0.53
C GLY A 57 3.40 7.40 -0.58
N GLY A 58 3.93 6.19 -0.50
CA GLY A 58 5.37 5.95 -0.43
C GLY A 58 5.71 4.48 -0.50
N VAL A 59 6.99 4.19 -0.64
CA VAL A 59 7.53 2.85 -0.44
C VAL A 59 8.71 2.87 0.52
N VAL A 60 8.89 1.75 1.20
CA VAL A 60 10.11 1.42 1.94
C VAL A 60 10.84 0.33 1.16
N ARG A 61 12.11 0.59 0.81
CA ARG A 61 12.98 -0.36 0.13
C ARG A 61 14.22 -0.59 0.99
N GLY A 62 14.31 -1.76 1.62
CA GLY A 62 15.34 -2.01 2.62
C GLY A 62 15.19 -1.06 3.81
N ASN A 63 16.17 -0.18 4.02
CA ASN A 63 16.16 0.81 5.10
C ASN A 63 15.83 2.24 4.62
N GLU A 64 15.49 2.42 3.34
CA GLU A 64 15.21 3.73 2.76
C GLU A 64 13.71 3.88 2.48
N SER A 65 13.12 4.98 2.93
CA SER A 65 11.75 5.37 2.61
C SER A 65 11.73 6.56 1.66
N PHE A 66 10.82 6.53 0.69
CA PHE A 66 10.65 7.65 -0.24
C PHE A 66 9.20 7.76 -0.73
N ILE A 67 8.81 9.01 -0.99
CA ILE A 67 7.50 9.33 -1.58
C ILE A 67 7.50 8.89 -3.04
N THR A 68 6.42 8.26 -3.47
CA THR A 68 6.30 7.86 -4.87
C THR A 68 5.81 9.00 -5.74
N ILE A 69 6.32 9.06 -6.97
CA ILE A 69 5.86 9.97 -8.02
C ILE A 69 5.41 9.14 -9.22
N GLY A 70 4.74 9.76 -10.19
CA GLY A 70 4.21 9.03 -11.34
C GLY A 70 5.26 8.20 -12.10
N SER A 71 6.52 8.64 -12.18
CA SER A 71 7.62 7.89 -12.81
C SER A 71 8.24 6.82 -11.94
N THR A 72 7.84 6.69 -10.67
CA THR A 72 8.36 5.66 -9.76
C THR A 72 7.94 4.29 -10.27
N LEU A 73 8.92 3.40 -10.41
CA LEU A 73 8.72 1.98 -10.64
C LEU A 73 8.85 1.23 -9.31
N ILE A 74 7.74 0.63 -8.87
CA ILE A 74 7.69 -0.22 -7.69
C ILE A 74 8.43 -1.53 -7.99
N LYS A 75 9.25 -2.01 -7.06
CA LYS A 75 10.10 -3.19 -7.25
C LYS A 75 9.74 -4.30 -6.25
N PRO A 76 10.00 -5.57 -6.60
CA PRO A 76 9.92 -6.65 -5.63
C PRO A 76 10.80 -6.38 -4.41
N GLY A 77 10.28 -6.68 -3.22
CA GLY A 77 10.92 -6.39 -1.93
C GLY A 77 10.56 -5.02 -1.34
N ASP A 78 9.84 -4.18 -2.08
CA ASP A 78 9.29 -2.94 -1.53
C ASP A 78 8.12 -3.22 -0.58
N TYR A 79 7.99 -2.41 0.46
CA TYR A 79 6.75 -2.24 1.22
C TYR A 79 6.06 -0.98 0.73
N ALA A 80 4.92 -1.12 0.06
CA ALA A 80 4.16 0.00 -0.49
C ALA A 80 3.03 0.39 0.45
N VAL A 81 2.98 1.68 0.81
CA VAL A 81 1.90 2.26 1.62
C VAL A 81 0.88 2.89 0.68
N VAL A 82 -0.36 2.42 0.76
CA VAL A 82 -1.48 2.83 -0.10
C VAL A 82 -2.60 3.38 0.76
N PHE A 83 -3.13 4.53 0.40
CA PHE A 83 -4.37 5.06 0.97
C PHE A 83 -5.49 4.73 0.00
N SER A 84 -6.57 4.11 0.46
CA SER A 84 -7.70 3.72 -0.39
C SER A 84 -9.01 4.08 0.29
N LEU A 85 -9.95 4.61 -0.48
CA LEU A 85 -11.36 4.62 -0.10
C LEU A 85 -11.87 3.17 -0.03
N PRO A 86 -12.87 2.87 0.83
CA PRO A 86 -13.42 1.52 1.00
C PRO A 86 -13.80 0.83 -0.31
N ASP A 87 -14.44 1.56 -1.22
CA ASP A 87 -14.93 1.01 -2.49
C ASP A 87 -13.80 0.66 -3.48
N ALA A 88 -12.60 1.23 -3.30
CA ALA A 88 -11.46 1.01 -4.19
C ALA A 88 -10.51 -0.10 -3.71
N ILE A 89 -10.69 -0.64 -2.49
CA ILE A 89 -9.79 -1.62 -1.88
C ILE A 89 -9.63 -2.84 -2.79
N HIS A 90 -10.73 -3.38 -3.31
CA HIS A 90 -10.69 -4.59 -4.14
C HIS A 90 -9.95 -4.36 -5.46
N GLU A 91 -10.09 -3.17 -6.06
CA GLU A 91 -9.36 -2.82 -7.27
C GLU A 91 -7.86 -2.67 -7.01
N VAL A 92 -7.48 -2.16 -5.83
CA VAL A 92 -6.08 -2.05 -5.40
C VAL A 92 -5.46 -3.43 -5.22
N GLU A 93 -6.15 -4.38 -4.59
CA GLU A 93 -5.65 -5.74 -4.36
C GLU A 93 -5.20 -6.44 -5.65
N VAL A 94 -5.85 -6.18 -6.79
CA VAL A 94 -5.48 -6.73 -8.11
C VAL A 94 -4.06 -6.31 -8.53
N PHE A 95 -3.54 -5.19 -8.01
CA PHE A 95 -2.17 -4.75 -8.30
C PHE A 95 -1.12 -5.49 -7.48
N PHE A 96 -1.51 -6.02 -6.32
CA PHE A 96 -0.66 -6.65 -5.32
C PHE A 96 -0.94 -8.16 -5.15
N ASN A 97 -1.53 -8.80 -6.17
CA ASN A 97 -1.72 -10.26 -6.25
C ASN A 97 -0.80 -10.88 -7.32
#